data_AF-A0A9X3N146-F1
#
_entry.id   AF-A0A9X3N146-F1
#
_cell.length_a   1.000
_cell.length_b   1.000
_cell.length_c   1.000
_cell.angle_alpha   90.00
_cell.angle_beta   90.00
_cell.angle_gamma   90.00
#
_symmetry.space_group_name_H-M   'P 1'
#
loop_
_entity.id
_entity.type
_entity.pdbx_description
1 polymer ?
#
loop_
_entity_poly.entity_id
_entity_poly.type
_entity_poly.pdbx_seq_one_letter_code
_entity_poly.pdbx_strand_id
1 'polypeptide(L)'
;MTVSAETFRSISTPPQVESRLGTFDYVDGFPSRETSDLVYDHLDFQHALNVFLNGFAGASTYALRKGMQEAGAKDNEILMFSEL
;
A
#
# COMPACT_ATOMS: atom_id res chain seq x y z
N MET A 1 24.33 16.95 -35.65
CA MET A 1 24.17 15.52 -35.32
C MET A 1 22.70 15.32 -34.99
N THR A 2 21.90 14.80 -35.93
CA THR A 2 20.45 14.63 -35.76
C THR A 2 20.15 13.17 -35.45
N VAL A 3 19.53 12.91 -34.30
CA VAL A 3 19.04 11.59 -33.91
C VAL A 3 17.79 11.25 -34.73
N SER A 4 17.56 9.97 -35.04
CA SER A 4 16.35 9.54 -35.75
C SER A 4 15.11 9.72 -34.86
N ALA A 5 13.96 10.02 -35.46
CA ALA A 5 12.71 10.16 -34.72
C ALA A 5 12.30 8.87 -33.99
N GLU A 6 12.71 7.71 -34.51
CA GLU A 6 12.49 6.41 -33.88
C GLU A 6 13.32 6.26 -32.60
N THR A 7 14.62 6.56 -32.66
CA THR A 7 15.51 6.52 -31.50
C THR A 7 15.07 7.53 -30.43
N PHE A 8 14.56 8.70 -30.84
CA PHE A 8 14.01 9.67 -29.89
C PHE A 8 12.78 9.12 -29.16
N ARG A 9 11.82 8.53 -29.89
CA ARG A 9 10.62 7.92 -29.30
C ARG A 9 10.93 6.75 -28.37
N SER A 10 11.98 5.96 -28.65
CA SER A 10 12.32 4.80 -27.82
C SER A 10 12.91 5.18 -26.45
N ILE A 11 13.45 6.39 -26.31
CA ILE A 11 14.07 6.86 -25.06
C ILE A 11 13.26 7.95 -24.35
N SER A 12 12.26 8.53 -25.03
CA SER A 12 11.36 9.53 -24.45
C SER A 12 10.19 8.87 -23.71
N THR A 13 9.69 9.53 -22.67
CA THR A 13 8.40 9.16 -22.06
C THR A 13 7.27 9.45 -23.05
N PRO A 14 6.43 8.46 -23.39
CA PRO A 14 5.25 8.70 -24.22
C PRO A 14 4.26 9.60 -23.46
N PRO A 15 3.46 10.41 -24.18
CA PRO A 15 2.50 11.34 -23.55
C PRO A 15 1.39 10.61 -22.80
N GLN A 16 1.11 9.35 -23.15
CA GLN A 16 0.13 8.51 -22.49
C GLN A 16 0.65 7.10 -22.27
N VAL A 17 0.39 6.56 -21.09
CA VAL A 17 0.71 5.17 -20.72
C VAL A 17 -0.52 4.51 -20.13
N GLU A 18 -1.02 3.47 -20.78
CA GLU A 18 -2.11 2.65 -20.27
C GLU A 18 -1.60 1.68 -19.21
N SER A 19 -2.27 1.63 -18.06
CA SER A 19 -1.93 0.73 -16.96
C SER A 19 -3.18 0.11 -16.32
N ARG A 20 -2.98 -0.88 -15.45
CA ARG A 20 -4.09 -1.46 -14.66
C ARG A 20 -4.71 -0.48 -13.65
N LEU A 21 -4.02 0.61 -13.34
CA LEU A 21 -4.50 1.66 -12.44
C LEU A 21 -5.29 2.74 -13.18
N GLY A 22 -5.22 2.74 -14.52
CA GLY A 22 -5.76 3.77 -15.40
C GLY A 22 -4.70 4.28 -16.38
N THR A 23 -5.08 5.27 -17.17
CA THR A 23 -4.20 5.97 -18.10
C THR A 23 -3.38 7.04 -17.36
N PHE A 24 -2.09 7.08 -17.62
CA PHE A 24 -1.19 8.11 -17.11
C PHE A 24 -0.87 9.11 -18.21
N ASP A 25 -1.04 10.39 -17.91
CA ASP A 25 -0.79 11.50 -18.84
C ASP A 25 0.51 12.23 -18.47
N TYR A 26 1.33 12.50 -19.49
CA TYR A 26 2.63 13.16 -19.36
C TYR A 26 2.76 14.34 -20.31
N VAL A 27 3.30 15.45 -19.80
CA VAL A 27 3.69 16.63 -20.58
C VAL A 27 5.18 16.84 -20.38
N ASP A 28 5.97 16.76 -21.46
CA ASP A 28 7.44 16.83 -21.43
C ASP A 28 8.07 15.83 -20.43
N GLY A 29 7.43 14.67 -20.24
CA GLY A 29 7.85 13.63 -19.30
C GLY A 29 7.43 13.87 -17.85
N PHE A 30 6.83 15.02 -17.53
CA PHE A 30 6.25 15.27 -16.21
C PHE A 30 4.83 14.71 -16.15
N PRO A 31 4.47 13.98 -15.08
CA PRO A 31 3.11 13.49 -14.91
C PRO A 31 2.14 14.66 -14.69
N SER A 32 0.90 14.49 -15.14
CA SER A 32 -0.19 15.37 -14.73
C SER A 32 -0.39 15.32 -13.21
N ARG A 33 -1.13 16.30 -12.67
CA ARG A 33 -1.51 16.26 -11.26
C ARG A 33 -2.34 15.01 -10.96
N GLU A 34 -3.33 14.70 -11.80
CA GLU A 34 -4.19 13.52 -11.62
C GLU A 34 -3.38 12.22 -11.66
N THR A 35 -2.40 12.12 -12.56
CA THR A 35 -1.50 10.96 -12.65
C THR A 35 -0.66 10.83 -11.38
N SER A 36 -0.13 11.94 -10.87
CA SER A 36 0.69 11.95 -9.65
C SER A 36 -0.14 11.50 -8.45
N ASP A 37 -1.31 12.09 -8.27
CA ASP A 37 -2.22 11.78 -7.17
C ASP A 37 -2.63 10.30 -7.20
N LEU A 38 -3.00 9.77 -8.38
CA LEU A 38 -3.34 8.36 -8.56
C LEU A 38 -2.19 7.41 -8.20
N VAL A 39 -0.96 7.74 -8.58
CA VAL A 39 0.23 6.92 -8.26
C VAL A 39 0.50 6.93 -6.76
N TYR A 40 0.39 8.09 -6.10
CA TYR A 40 0.57 8.18 -4.66
C TYR A 40 -0.52 7.43 -3.88
N ASP A 41 -1.79 7.56 -4.30
CA ASP A 41 -2.89 6.80 -3.70
C ASP A 41 -2.66 5.29 -3.82
N HIS A 42 -2.16 4.82 -4.95
CA HIS A 42 -1.82 3.41 -5.12
C HIS A 42 -0.65 2.97 -4.24
N LEU A 43 0.38 3.82 -4.09
CA LEU A 43 1.51 3.54 -3.21
C LEU A 43 1.07 3.43 -1.75
N ASP A 44 0.21 4.35 -1.30
CA ASP A 44 -0.38 4.33 0.05
C ASP A 44 -1.21 3.06 0.27
N PHE A 45 -1.99 2.63 -0.74
CA PHE A 45 -2.72 1.37 -0.69
C PHE A 45 -1.79 0.16 -0.50
N GLN A 46 -0.70 0.08 -1.27
CA GLN A 46 0.27 -1.01 -1.16
C GLN A 46 0.94 -1.02 0.23
N HIS A 47 1.29 0.15 0.75
CA HIS A 47 1.84 0.28 2.10
C HIS A 47 0.83 -0.11 3.18
N ALA A 48 -0.43 0.29 3.05
CA ALA A 48 -1.49 -0.11 3.97
C ALA A 48 -1.70 -1.63 4.00
N LEU A 49 -1.71 -2.28 2.82
CA LEU A 49 -1.81 -3.73 2.71
C LEU A 49 -0.62 -4.42 3.41
N ASN A 50 0.59 -3.91 3.19
CA ASN A 50 1.80 -4.44 3.82
C ASN A 50 1.74 -4.32 5.36
N VAL A 51 1.31 -3.16 5.88
CA VAL A 51 1.15 -2.95 7.33
C VAL A 51 0.08 -3.87 7.91
N PHE A 52 -1.05 -4.05 7.22
CA PHE A 52 -2.10 -4.96 7.66
C PHE A 52 -1.59 -6.39 7.80
N LEU A 53 -0.95 -6.92 6.76
CA LEU A 53 -0.46 -8.31 6.75
C LEU A 53 0.61 -8.55 7.81
N ASN A 54 1.55 -7.62 7.98
CA ASN A 54 2.62 -7.77 8.99
C ASN A 54 2.15 -7.46 10.42
N GLY A 55 1.14 -6.59 10.58
CA GLY A 55 0.61 -6.17 11.87
C GLY A 55 -0.43 -7.11 12.45
N PHE A 56 -1.01 -8.02 11.66
CA PHE A 56 -2.15 -8.84 12.06
C PHE A 56 -1.89 -9.67 13.34
N ALA A 57 -0.73 -10.33 13.45
CA ALA A 57 -0.39 -11.12 14.62
C ALA A 57 -0.35 -10.26 15.90
N GLY A 58 0.28 -9.08 15.83
CA GLY A 58 0.34 -8.14 16.95
C GLY A 58 -1.05 -7.61 17.34
N ALA A 59 -1.88 -7.25 16.35
CA ALA A 59 -3.26 -6.82 16.58
C ALA A 59 -4.10 -7.94 17.23
N SER A 60 -3.95 -9.19 16.78
CA SER A 60 -4.63 -10.36 17.34
C SER A 60 -4.25 -10.60 18.81
N THR A 61 -2.94 -10.60 19.12
CA THR A 61 -2.47 -10.73 20.51
C THR A 61 -2.95 -9.59 21.40
N TYR A 62 -2.97 -8.36 20.88
CA TYR A 62 -3.52 -7.22 21.61
C TYR A 62 -5.02 -7.37 21.89
N ALA A 63 -5.80 -7.82 20.91
CA ALA A 63 -7.23 -8.08 21.07
C ALA A 63 -7.49 -9.18 22.11
N LEU A 64 -6.73 -10.28 22.06
CA LEU A 64 -6.78 -11.34 23.08
C LEU A 64 -6.46 -10.80 24.48
N ARG A 65 -5.39 -10.02 24.62
CA ARG A 65 -5.02 -9.39 25.90
C ARG A 65 -6.13 -8.48 26.43
N LYS A 66 -6.75 -7.66 25.57
CA LYS A 66 -7.90 -6.84 25.96
C LYS A 66 -9.08 -7.69 26.44
N GLY A 67 -9.43 -8.74 25.70
CA GLY A 67 -10.51 -9.65 26.10
C GLY A 67 -10.25 -10.31 27.47
N MET A 68 -9.00 -10.70 27.75
CA MET A 68 -8.61 -11.22 29.06
C MET A 68 -8.78 -10.18 30.18
N GLN A 69 -8.39 -8.92 29.92
CA GLN A 69 -8.57 -7.83 30.87
C GLN A 69 -10.05 -7.53 31.12
N GLU A 70 -10.89 -7.57 30.09
CA GLU A 70 -12.34 -7.41 30.19
C GLU A 70 -12.99 -8.56 30.98
N ALA A 71 -12.42 -9.76 30.93
CA ALA A 71 -12.82 -10.90 31.77
C ALA A 71 -12.33 -10.81 33.22
N GLY A 72 -11.58 -9.75 33.56
CA GLY A 72 -11.11 -9.48 34.93
C GLY A 72 -9.69 -9.97 35.24
N ALA A 73 -8.97 -10.57 34.28
CA ALA A 73 -7.58 -10.95 34.47
C ALA A 73 -6.66 -9.73 34.49
N LYS A 74 -5.74 -9.67 35.45
CA LYS A 74 -4.70 -8.63 35.50
C LYS A 74 -3.50 -9.02 34.67
N ASP A 75 -2.60 -8.06 34.49
CA ASP A 75 -1.33 -8.29 33.81
C ASP A 75 -0.53 -9.40 34.49
N ASN A 76 -0.07 -10.34 33.67
CA ASN A 76 0.66 -11.56 34.07
C ASN A 76 -0.18 -12.62 34.81
N GLU A 77 -1.51 -12.52 34.82
CA GLU A 77 -2.38 -13.59 35.31
C GLU A 77 -2.72 -14.60 34.19
N ILE A 78 -2.93 -15.86 34.59
CA ILE A 78 -3.29 -16.94 33.68
C ILE A 78 -4.81 -17.10 33.67
N LEU A 79 -5.40 -17.17 32.47
CA LEU A 79 -6.79 -17.50 32.28
C LEU A 79 -6.91 -18.93 31.76
N MET A 80 -7.74 -19.76 32.40
CA MET A 80 -8.07 -21.11 31.93
C MET A 80 -9.50 -21.13 31.42
N PHE A 81 -9.68 -21.65 30.20
CA PHE A 81 -10.99 -21.97 29.68
C PHE A 81 -11.20 -23.48 29.79
N SER A 82 -12.14 -23.92 30.63
CA SER A 82 -12.33 -25.37 30.91
C SER A 82 -13.05 -26.14 29.81
N GLU A 83 -13.75 -25.44 28.91
CA GLU A 83 -14.61 -26.02 27.88
C GLU A 83 -14.37 -25.43 26.47
N LEU A 84 -13.28 -24.66 26.30
CA LEU A 84 -12.77 -24.24 24.98
C LEU A 84 -11.69 -25.18 24.48
#